data_AF-A0A3N3ZT31-F1
#
_entry.id   AF-A0A3N3ZT31-F1
#
_cell.length_a   1.000
_cell.length_b   1.000
_cell.length_c   1.000
_cell.angle_alpha   90.00
_cell.angle_beta   90.00
_cell.angle_gamma   90.00
#
_symmetry.space_group_name_H-M   'P 1'
#
loop_
_entity.id
_entity.type
_entity.pdbx_description
1 polymer ?
#
loop_
_entity_poly.entity_id
_entity_poly.type
_entity_poly.pdbx_seq_one_letter_code
_entity_poly.pdbx_strand_id
1 'polypeptide(L)' 'MDQDIDGAAGLVEREVTPAVPPQVTYRITATGRGMDDVFAAIERWGNEHR' A
#
# COMPACT_ATOMS: atom_id res chain seq x y z
N MET A 1 0.12 17.16 1.63
CA MET A 1 -1.13 16.39 1.80
C MET A 1 -0.87 15.10 1.06
N ASP A 2 -0.31 14.11 1.75
CA ASP A 2 0.29 12.90 1.16
C ASP A 2 0.08 11.71 2.12
N GLN A 3 -1.01 11.75 2.92
CA GLN A 3 -1.14 11.04 4.20
C GLN A 3 -2.11 9.84 4.18
N ASP A 4 -2.72 9.52 3.04
CA ASP A 4 -3.95 8.71 3.05
C ASP A 4 -3.70 7.19 3.20
N ILE A 5 -2.54 6.67 2.80
CA ILE A 5 -2.21 5.22 2.84
C ILE A 5 -1.28 4.82 3.99
N ASP A 6 -0.35 5.70 4.39
CA ASP A 6 0.67 5.38 5.39
C ASP A 6 0.16 5.49 6.84
N GLY A 7 -0.67 6.50 7.12
CA GLY A 7 -1.02 6.87 8.49
C GLY A 7 -2.45 6.57 8.91
N ALA A 8 -3.42 6.67 8.00
CA ALA A 8 -4.84 6.57 8.33
C ALA A 8 -5.43 5.16 8.13
N ALA A 9 -4.95 4.41 7.12
CA ALA A 9 -5.47 3.08 6.80
C ALA A 9 -4.57 1.93 7.30
N GLY A 10 -3.32 2.21 7.69
CA GLY A 10 -2.38 1.20 8.21
C GLY A 10 -1.97 0.13 7.20
N LEU A 11 -2.09 0.42 5.89
CA LEU A 11 -1.80 -0.54 4.81
C LEU A 11 -0.33 -0.53 4.39
N VAL A 12 0.31 0.63 4.55
CA VAL A 12 1.71 0.85 4.19
C VAL A 12 2.44 1.43 5.39
N GLU A 13 3.63 0.92 5.68
CA GLU A 13 4.55 1.53 6.62
C GLU A 13 5.58 2.36 5.86
N ARG A 14 5.94 3.51 6.42
CA ARG A 14 6.91 4.44 5.86
C ARG A 14 8.10 4.60 6.79
N GLU A 15 9.30 4.38 6.27
CA GLU A 15 10.56 4.54 6.96
C GLU A 15 11.39 5.63 6.28
N VAL A 16 11.87 6.61 7.05
CA VAL A 16 12.76 7.67 6.56
C VAL A 16 14.16 7.41 7.06
N THR A 17 15.09 7.20 6.14
CA THR A 17 16.52 7.07 6.44
C THR A 17 17.17 8.44 6.34
N PRO A 18 17.72 8.99 7.45
CA PRO A 18 18.48 10.23 7.41
C PRO A 18 19.77 10.00 6.61
N ALA A 19 19.83 10.56 5.42
CA ALA A 19 20.98 10.51 4.51
C ALA A 19 21.05 11.82 3.71
N VAL A 20 22.12 12.01 2.94
CA VAL A 20 22.19 13.09 1.95
C VAL A 20 22.33 12.45 0.56
N PRO A 21 21.30 12.50 -0.30
CA PRO A 21 19.93 12.98 -0.01
C PRO A 21 19.16 12.02 0.91
N PRO A 22 18.12 12.50 1.61
CA PRO A 22 17.29 11.64 2.46
C PRO A 22 16.57 10.59 1.61
N GLN A 23 16.40 9.39 2.17
CA GLN A 23 15.71 8.29 1.51
C GLN A 23 14.43 7.94 2.26
N VAL A 24 13.41 7.55 1.51
CA VAL A 24 12.14 7.07 2.06
C VAL A 24 11.88 5.68 1.49
N THR A 25 11.59 4.74 2.36
CA THR A 25 11.20 3.37 2.00
C THR A 25 9.77 3.12 2.45
N TYR A 26 9.01 2.46 1.58
CA TYR A 26 7.64 2.06 1.85
C TYR A 26 7.57 0.53 1.85
N ARG A 27 6.81 -0.06 2.78
CA ARG A 27 6.53 -1.49 2.78
C ARG A 27 5.05 -1.73 3.02
N ILE A 28 4.49 -2.74 2.36
CA ILE A 28 3.13 -3.19 2.67
C ILE A 28 3.14 -3.80 4.07
N THR A 29 2.17 -3.42 4.91
CA THR A 29 2.03 -3.97 6.27
C THR A 29 1.40 -5.36 6.23
N ALA A 30 1.28 -6.02 7.39
CA ALA A 30 0.49 -7.24 7.49
C ALA A 30 -0.99 -7.00 7.14
N THR A 31 -1.56 -5.87 7.57
CA THR A 31 -2.92 -5.46 7.23
C THR A 31 -3.07 -5.20 5.73
N GLY A 32 -2.11 -4.51 5.12
CA GLY A 32 -2.10 -4.27 3.67
C GLY A 32 -2.04 -5.55 2.85
N ARG A 33 -1.24 -6.54 3.28
CA ARG A 33 -1.22 -7.87 2.66
C ARG A 33 -2.54 -8.63 2.83
N GLY A 34 -3.30 -8.37 3.90
CA GLY A 34 -4.64 -8.93 4.08
C GLY A 34 -5.66 -8.50 3.02
N MET A 35 -5.33 -7.55 2.14
CA MET A 35 -6.21 -7.08 1.06
C MET A 35 -6.17 -7.94 -0.21
N ASP A 36 -5.39 -9.02 -0.24
CA ASP A 36 -5.25 -9.90 -1.42
C ASP A 36 -6.63 -10.34 -1.98
N ASP A 37 -7.59 -10.68 -1.11
CA ASP A 37 -8.94 -11.07 -1.52
C ASP A 37 -9.70 -9.94 -2.24
N VAL A 38 -9.50 -8.69 -1.83
CA VAL A 38 -10.10 -7.51 -2.46
C VAL A 38 -9.50 -7.32 -3.85
N PHE A 39 -8.18 -7.40 -3.97
CA PHE A 39 -7.51 -7.29 -5.27
C PHE A 39 -7.96 -8.40 -6.23
N ALA A 40 -8.06 -9.65 -5.75
CA ALA A 40 -8.55 -10.77 -6.53
C ALA A 40 -10.01 -10.57 -6.99
N ALA A 41 -10.88 -9.98 -6.15
CA ALA A 41 -12.24 -9.68 -6.52
C ALA A 41 -12.33 -8.63 -7.64
N ILE A 42 -11.50 -7.58 -7.56
CA ILE A 42 -11.41 -6.52 -8.59
C ILE A 42 -10.89 -7.10 -9.91
N GLU A 43 -9.83 -7.91 -9.86
CA GLU A 43 -9.26 -8.57 -11.03
C GLU A 43 -10.29 -9.46 -11.72
N ARG A 44 -10.98 -10.32 -10.95
CA ARG A 44 -12.04 -11.19 -11.47
C ARG A 44 -13.13 -10.38 -12.18
N TRP A 45 -13.64 -9.35 -11.51
CA TRP A 45 -14.69 -8.50 -12.09
C TRP A 45 -14.24 -7.86 -13.41
N GLY A 46 -13.02 -7.32 -13.45
CA GLY A 46 -12.47 -6.69 -14.65
C GLY A 46 -12.26 -7.67 -15.81
N ASN A 47 -11.94 -8.92 -15.51
CA ASN A 47 -11.82 -9.97 -16.52
C ASN A 47 -13.19 -10.47 -17.03
N GLU A 48 -14.22 -10.45 -16.19
CA GLU A 48 -15.59 -10.86 -16.55
C GLU A 48 -16.32 -9.83 -17.44
N HIS A 49 -15.96 -8.54 -17.36
CA HIS A 49 -16.70 -7.43 -17.99
C HIS A 49 -15.89 -6.63 -19.02
N ARG A 50 -14.96 -7.30 -19.72
CA ARG A 50 -14.10 -6.68 -20.74
C ARG A 50 -14.81 -6.46 -22.08
#